data_AF-A0AA38MSG1-F1
#
_entry.id   AF-A0AA38MSG1-F1
#
_cell.length_a   1.000
_cell.length_b   1.000
_cell.length_c   1.000
_cell.angle_alpha   90.00
_cell.angle_beta   90.00
_cell.angle_gamma   90.00
#
_symmetry.space_group_name_H-M   'P 1'
#
loop_
_entity.id
_entity.type
_entity.pdbx_description
1 polymer ?
#
loop_
_entity_poly.entity_id
_entity_poly.type
_entity_poly.pdbx_seq_one_letter_code
_entity_poly.pdbx_strand_id
1 'polypeptide(L)'
;MRMLNVVFVACILHQTFIHALYYLASQPQYISILREEVEQQFDPDDRTTWTREALGRCVKLDSFLKETLRLKASGNMDARLAVSDFTFSDGSHIPSGYYVATRGYCCARR
;
A
#
# COMPACT_ATOMS: atom_id res chain seq x y z
N MET A 1 -23.81 -1.40 -1.11
CA MET A 1 -22.53 -0.85 -1.63
C MET A 1 -21.55 -0.41 -0.55
N ARG A 2 -21.93 0.37 0.49
CA ARG A 2 -20.96 0.88 1.50
C ARG A 2 -20.26 -0.20 2.34
N MET A 3 -21.00 -1.18 2.87
CA MET A 3 -20.42 -2.29 3.65
C MET A 3 -19.47 -3.17 2.82
N LEU A 4 -19.81 -3.43 1.56
CA LEU A 4 -18.99 -4.26 0.67
C LEU A 4 -17.63 -3.61 0.37
N ASN A 5 -17.62 -2.29 0.13
CA ASN A 5 -16.38 -1.55 -0.09
C ASN A 5 -15.47 -1.57 1.14
N VAL A 6 -16.03 -1.48 2.35
CA VAL A 6 -15.25 -1.55 3.60
C VAL A 6 -14.60 -2.94 3.76
N VAL A 7 -15.34 -4.01 3.48
CA VAL A 7 -14.82 -5.39 3.53
C VAL A 7 -13.73 -5.61 2.48
N PHE A 8 -13.89 -5.05 1.28
CA PHE A 8 -12.88 -5.14 0.23
C PHE A 8 -11.57 -4.45 0.62
N VAL A 9 -11.65 -3.26 1.22
CA VAL A 9 -10.46 -2.54 1.74
C VAL A 9 -9.79 -3.32 2.87
N ALA A 10 -10.56 -3.93 3.78
CA ALA A 10 -10.01 -4.75 4.85
C ALA A 10 -9.24 -5.98 4.32
N CYS A 11 -9.71 -6.59 3.22
CA CYS A 11 -9.03 -7.72 2.60
C CYS A 11 -7.65 -7.32 2.03
N ILE A 12 -7.54 -6.12 1.44
CA ILE A 12 -6.28 -5.57 0.94
C ILE A 12 -5.30 -5.34 2.10
N LEU A 13 -5.78 -4.83 3.24
CA LEU A 13 -4.96 -4.66 4.45
C LEU A 13 -4.40 -6.00 4.95
N HIS A 14 -5.23 -7.04 5.00
CA HIS A 14 -4.78 -8.37 5.41
C HIS A 14 -3.66 -8.93 4.51
N GLN A 15 -3.80 -8.78 3.19
CA GLN A 15 -2.77 -9.23 2.23
C GLN A 15 -1.46 -8.47 2.40
N THR A 16 -1.50 -7.15 2.58
CA THR A 16 -0.29 -6.34 2.79
C THR A 16 0.41 -6.70 4.10
N PHE A 17 -0.33 -6.98 5.17
CA PHE A 17 0.23 -7.44 6.43
C PHE A 17 0.96 -8.79 6.29
N ILE A 18 0.34 -9.76 5.62
CA ILE A 18 0.97 -11.05 5.34
C ILE A 18 2.24 -10.88 4.51
N HIS A 19 2.22 -10.05 3.47
CA HIS A 19 3.40 -9.78 2.67
C HIS A 19 4.53 -9.12 3.47
N ALA A 20 4.20 -8.17 4.35
CA ALA A 20 5.16 -7.53 5.23
C ALA A 20 5.86 -8.56 6.12
N LEU A 21 5.11 -9.52 6.69
CA LEU A 21 5.69 -10.61 7.48
C LEU A 21 6.61 -11.51 6.65
N TYR A 22 6.23 -11.84 5.42
CA TYR A 22 7.11 -12.61 4.53
C TYR A 22 8.41 -11.86 4.18
N TYR A 23 8.33 -10.56 3.94
CA TYR A 23 9.53 -9.74 3.73
C TYR A 23 10.42 -9.70 4.96
N LEU A 24 9.86 -9.55 6.16
CA LEU A 24 10.63 -9.60 7.41
C LEU A 24 11.28 -10.96 7.64
N ALA A 25 10.56 -12.05 7.35
CA ALA A 25 11.09 -13.40 7.48
C ALA A 25 12.23 -13.69 6.48
N SER A 26 12.14 -13.15 5.25
CA SER A 26 13.20 -13.31 4.24
C SER A 26 14.39 -12.36 4.44
N GLN A 27 14.18 -11.23 5.13
CA GLN A 27 15.17 -10.18 5.32
C GLN A 27 15.23 -9.74 6.79
N PRO A 28 15.84 -10.57 7.66
CA PRO A 28 15.87 -10.32 9.10
C PRO A 28 16.63 -9.04 9.49
N GLN A 29 17.45 -8.47 8.60
CA GLN A 29 18.18 -7.22 8.84
C GLN A 29 17.27 -6.01 9.13
N TYR A 30 16.02 -6.04 8.66
CA TYR A 30 15.08 -4.94 8.91
C TYR A 30 14.39 -5.07 10.28
N ILE A 31 14.39 -6.26 10.89
CA ILE A 31 13.68 -6.52 12.15
C ILE A 31 14.27 -5.70 13.29
N SER A 32 15.60 -5.66 13.41
CA SER A 32 16.29 -4.90 14.45
C SER A 32 16.01 -3.40 14.34
N ILE A 33 16.12 -2.85 13.13
CA ILE A 33 15.91 -1.43 12.84
C ILE A 33 14.48 -0.99 13.16
N LEU A 34 13.50 -1.81 12.81
CA LEU A 34 12.09 -1.53 13.08
C LEU A 34 11.77 -1.67 14.58
N ARG A 35 12.36 -2.65 15.27
CA ARG A 35 12.20 -2.82 16.71
C ARG A 35 12.77 -1.66 17.50
N GLU A 36 13.98 -1.21 17.16
CA GLU A 36 14.58 -0.02 17.79
C GLU A 36 13.69 1.21 17.61
N GLU A 37 13.14 1.44 16.41
CA GLU A 37 12.25 2.57 16.18
C GLU A 37 10.97 2.48 17.03
N VAL A 38 10.39 1.28 17.16
CA VAL A 38 9.20 1.05 17.98
C VAL A 38 9.52 1.25 19.46
N GLU A 39 10.60 0.68 19.97
CA GLU A 39 11.04 0.81 21.37
C GLU A 39 11.42 2.26 21.73
N GLN A 40 11.87 3.05 20.76
CA GLN A 40 12.12 4.48 20.96
C GLN A 40 10.84 5.32 21.04
N GLN A 41 9.77 4.91 20.36
CA GLN A 41 8.53 5.68 20.28
C GLN A 41 7.45 5.21 21.27
N PHE A 42 7.54 3.97 21.73
CA PHE A 42 6.59 3.33 22.61
C PHE A 42 7.29 2.74 23.82
N ASP A 43 6.78 3.06 25.00
CA ASP A 43 7.20 2.41 26.23
C ASP A 43 6.42 1.09 26.36
N PRO A 44 7.09 -0.08 26.43
CA PRO A 44 6.41 -1.36 26.55
C PRO A 44 5.56 -1.49 27.83
N ASP A 45 5.87 -0.72 28.88
CA ASP A 45 5.17 -0.79 30.17
C ASP A 45 4.04 0.24 30.28
N ASP A 46 3.98 1.24 29.38
CA ASP A 46 2.95 2.27 29.38
C ASP A 46 2.07 2.24 28.13
N ARG A 47 0.85 1.70 28.29
CA ARG A 47 -0.16 1.65 27.23
C ARG A 47 -0.68 3.03 26.80
N THR A 48 -0.48 4.09 27.59
CA THR A 48 -0.89 5.44 27.20
C THR A 48 0.01 6.03 26.11
N THR A 49 1.18 5.45 25.84
CA THR A 49 2.04 5.84 24.71
C THR A 49 1.51 5.40 23.35
N TRP A 50 0.57 4.44 23.30
CA TRP A 50 -0.09 3.98 22.06
C TRP A 50 -1.13 4.98 21.55
N THR A 51 -0.64 6.13 21.12
CA THR A 51 -1.42 7.21 20.51
C THR A 51 -1.25 7.21 18.99
N ARG A 52 -2.21 7.79 18.27
CA ARG A 52 -2.12 7.94 16.81
C ARG A 52 -0.91 8.80 16.42
N GLU A 53 -0.59 9.78 17.25
CA GLU A 53 0.52 10.70 17.11
C GLU A 53 1.85 9.95 17.27
N ALA A 54 1.96 9.03 18.23
CA ALA A 54 3.14 8.17 18.40
C ALA A 54 3.34 7.24 17.19
N LEU A 55 2.26 6.61 16.71
CA LEU A 55 2.32 5.79 15.52
C LEU A 55 2.74 6.58 14.27
N GLY A 56 2.30 7.84 14.16
CA GLY A 56 2.71 8.74 13.08
C GLY A 56 4.20 9.11 13.10
N ARG A 57 4.92 8.87 14.20
CA ARG A 57 6.37 9.12 14.31
C ARG A 57 7.23 7.93 13.86
N CYS A 58 6.65 6.75 13.65
CA CYS A 58 7.37 5.56 13.17
C CYS A 58 7.58 5.61 11.65
N VAL A 59 8.52 6.45 11.21
CA VAL A 59 8.77 6.73 9.79
C VAL A 59 9.31 5.50 9.04
N LYS A 60 10.19 4.70 9.65
CA LYS A 60 10.76 3.51 9.00
C LYS A 60 9.71 2.42 8.88
N LEU A 61 8.88 2.22 9.91
CA LEU A 61 7.76 1.27 9.85
C LEU A 61 6.75 1.66 8.76
N ASP A 62 6.35 2.93 8.70
CA ASP A 62 5.45 3.42 7.65
C ASP A 62 6.08 3.28 6.25
N SER A 63 7.37 3.60 6.11
CA SER A 63 8.10 3.42 4.86
C SER A 63 8.17 1.96 4.42
N PHE A 64 8.41 1.03 5.35
CA PHE A 64 8.45 -0.40 5.06
C PHE A 64 7.10 -0.94 4.59
N LEU A 65 6.00 -0.52 5.21
CA LEU A 65 4.65 -0.89 4.80
C LEU A 65 4.29 -0.29 3.44
N LYS A 66 4.64 0.98 3.20
CA LYS A 66 4.48 1.63 1.89
C LYS A 66 5.25 0.91 0.79
N GLU A 67 6.48 0.49 1.09
CA GLU A 67 7.32 -0.24 0.13
C GLU A 67 6.80 -1.66 -0.13
N THR A 68 6.31 -2.33 0.92
CA THR A 68 5.60 -3.61 0.78
C THR A 68 4.38 -3.45 -0.13
N LEU A 69 3.59 -2.39 0.07
CA LEU A 69 2.45 -2.07 -0.78
C LEU A 69 2.89 -1.68 -2.19
N ARG A 70 4.04 -1.02 -2.39
CA ARG A 70 4.56 -0.70 -3.72
C ARG A 70 4.91 -1.97 -4.51
N LEU A 71 5.60 -2.91 -3.87
CA LEU A 71 6.06 -4.16 -4.47
C LEU A 71 4.94 -5.18 -4.67
N LYS A 72 4.01 -5.22 -3.72
CA LYS A 72 2.88 -6.16 -3.68
C LYS A 72 1.56 -5.43 -3.80
N ALA A 73 1.55 -4.31 -4.55
CA ALA A 73 0.32 -3.61 -4.89
C ALA A 73 -0.61 -4.68 -5.44
N SER A 74 -1.64 -5.02 -4.67
CA SER A 74 -2.61 -6.01 -5.10
C SER A 74 -3.05 -5.59 -6.48
N GLY A 75 -3.09 -6.55 -7.41
CA GLY A 75 -3.27 -6.33 -8.84
C GLY A 75 -4.66 -5.80 -9.19
N ASN A 76 -5.09 -4.74 -8.54
CA ASN A 76 -6.20 -3.90 -8.91
C ASN A 76 -5.77 -3.26 -10.23
N MET A 77 -6.19 -3.90 -11.31
CA MET A 77 -6.30 -3.20 -12.58
C MET A 77 -7.31 -2.09 -12.35
N ASP A 78 -6.81 -0.88 -12.17
CA ASP A 78 -7.65 0.31 -12.13
C ASP A 78 -8.15 0.54 -13.56
N ALA A 79 -9.26 -0.11 -13.89
CA ALA A 79 -9.94 0.05 -15.15
C ALA A 79 -10.76 1.35 -15.10
N ARG A 80 -10.43 2.28 -15.99
CA ARG A 80 -11.23 3.48 -16.22
C ARG A 80 -12.02 3.32 -17.50
N LEU A 81 -13.28 3.72 -17.47
CA LEU A 81 -14.14 3.78 -18.65
C LEU A 81 -13.93 5.13 -19.34
N ALA A 82 -13.62 5.12 -20.63
CA ALA A 82 -13.62 6.32 -21.46
C ALA A 82 -15.07 6.78 -21.68
N VAL A 83 -15.49 7.84 -20.98
CA VAL A 83 -16.84 8.42 -21.13
C VAL A 83 -16.96 9.25 -22.41
N SER A 84 -15.84 9.82 -22.86
CA SER A 84 -15.70 10.57 -24.10
C SER A 84 -14.44 10.13 -24.83
N ASP A 85 -14.36 10.42 -26.12
CA ASP A 85 -13.17 10.17 -26.91
C ASP A 85 -11.98 10.93 -26.31
N PHE A 86 -10.84 10.25 -26.15
CA PHE A 86 -9.63 10.80 -25.54
C PHE A 86 -8.40 10.42 -26.35
N THR A 87 -7.55 11.39 -26.64
CA THR A 87 -6.26 11.17 -27.32
C THR A 87 -5.13 11.42 -26.33
N PHE A 88 -4.30 10.40 -26.12
CA PHE A 88 -3.10 10.50 -25.30
C PHE A 88 -2.00 11.32 -25.99
N SER A 89 -1.02 11.79 -25.20
CA SER A 89 0.13 12.56 -25.71
C SER A 89 1.05 11.80 -26.66
N ASP A 90 0.96 10.47 -26.68
CA ASP A 90 1.68 9.58 -27.60
C ASP A 90 0.97 9.41 -28.96
N GLY A 91 -0.21 10.02 -29.14
CA GLY A 91 -1.05 9.92 -30.33
C GLY A 91 -2.05 8.77 -30.29
N SER A 92 -2.08 7.96 -29.23
CA SER A 92 -3.05 6.87 -29.08
C SER A 92 -4.46 7.41 -28.82
N HIS A 93 -5.43 7.03 -29.65
CA HIS A 93 -6.83 7.46 -29.55
C HIS A 93 -7.73 6.38 -28.94
N ILE A 94 -8.47 6.72 -27.90
CA ILE A 94 -9.45 5.83 -27.25
C ILE A 94 -10.85 6.36 -27.52
N PRO A 95 -11.72 5.58 -28.17
CA PRO A 95 -13.13 5.95 -28.35
C PRO A 95 -13.89 5.82 -27.02
N SER A 96 -15.01 6.56 -26.92
CA SER A 96 -15.97 6.38 -25.83
C SER A 96 -16.48 4.93 -25.74
N GLY A 97 -16.66 4.45 -24.51
CA GLY A 97 -17.11 3.08 -24.20
C GLY A 97 -15.99 2.06 -23.98
N TYR A 98 -14.72 2.41 -24.20
CA TYR A 98 -13.58 1.51 -23.99
C TYR A 98 -13.08 1.55 -22.54
N TYR A 99 -12.68 0.39 -22.02
CA TYR A 99 -11.99 0.29 -20.73
C TYR A 99 -10.48 0.36 -20.91
N VAL A 100 -9.85 1.27 -20.18
CA VAL A 100 -8.41 1.42 -20.10
C VAL A 100 -7.97 0.97 -18.72
N ALA A 101 -7.17 -0.09 -18.66
CA ALA A 101 -6.63 -0.61 -17.41
C ALA A 101 -5.14 -0.32 -17.32
N THR A 102 -4.71 0.22 -16.17
CA THR A 102 -3.28 0.37 -15.88
C THR A 102 -2.89 -0.59 -14.77
N ARG A 103 -1.74 -1.26 -14.92
CA ARG A 103 -1.19 -2.13 -13.89
C ARG A 103 -0.33 -1.30 -12.94
N GLY A 104 -0.88 -0.98 -11.76
CA GLY A 104 -0.20 -0.16 -10.75
C GLY A 104 1.20 -0.68 -10.39
N TYR A 105 1.39 -2.00 -10.32
CA TYR A 105 2.69 -2.61 -10.01
C TYR A 105 3.75 -2.34 -11.08
N CYS A 106 3.38 -2.19 -12.37
CA CYS A 106 4.32 -1.84 -13.45
C CYS A 106 4.78 -0.39 -13.34
N CYS A 107 3.86 0.51 -12.99
CA CYS A 107 4.15 1.93 -12.81
C CYS A 107 5.00 2.18 -11.57
N ALA A 108 4.80 1.39 -10.52
CA ALA A 108 5.48 1.54 -9.26
C ALA A 108 6.96 1.07 -9.29
N ARG A 109 7.35 0.22 -10.26
CA ARG A 109 8.70 -0.39 -10.37
C ARG A 109 9.67 0.39 -11.27
N ARG A 110 9.37 1.64 -11.60
CA ARG A 110 10.27 2.51 -12.38
C ARG A 110 11.41 3.05 -11.54
#